data_AF-A0A8E1V5R5-F1
#
_entry.id   AF-A0A8E1V5R5-F1
#
_cell.length_a   1.000
_cell.length_b   1.000
_cell.length_c   1.000
_cell.angle_alpha   90.00
_cell.angle_beta   90.00
_cell.angle_gamma   90.00
#
_symmetry.space_group_name_H-M   'P 1'
#
loop_
_entity.id
_entity.type
_entity.pdbx_description
1 polymer ?
#
loop_
_entity_poly.entity_id
_entity_poly.type
_entity_poly.pdbx_seq_one_letter_code
_entity_poly.pdbx_strand_id
1 'polypeptide(L)' 'MAKINRNDRYYSVAESAARAERVGQYEQASKLWRKAIKLARKEINACWSAHRAELCNSIIRNGWS' A
#
# COMPACT_ATOMS: atom_id res chain seq x y z
N MET A 1 -19.92 7.57 18.21
CA MET A 1 -18.69 7.98 17.50
C MET A 1 -17.80 6.76 17.31
N ALA A 2 -17.75 6.18 16.11
CA ALA A 2 -16.94 5.00 15.85
C ALA A 2 -15.45 5.38 16.02
N LYS A 3 -14.76 4.75 16.98
CA LYS A 3 -13.30 4.85 17.12
C LYS A 3 -12.70 4.29 15.83
N ILE A 4 -12.31 5.16 14.91
CA ILE A 4 -11.50 4.78 13.75
C ILE A 4 -10.17 4.28 14.32
N ASN A 5 -10.09 2.97 14.51
CA ASN A 5 -8.90 2.30 15.03
C ASN A 5 -7.75 2.60 14.05
N ARG A 6 -6.53 2.87 14.52
CA ARG A 6 -5.39 3.09 13.60
C ARG A 6 -5.18 1.93 12.61
N ASN A 7 -5.64 0.73 12.98
CA ASN A 7 -5.70 -0.44 12.10
C ASN A 7 -6.64 -0.22 10.90
N ASP A 8 -7.79 0.43 11.11
CA ASP A 8 -8.75 0.79 10.06
C ASP A 8 -8.13 1.75 9.03
N ARG A 9 -7.33 2.72 9.51
CA ARG A 9 -6.57 3.63 8.62
C ARG A 9 -5.55 2.89 7.76
N TYR A 10 -4.88 1.87 8.32
CA TYR A 10 -4.01 0.99 7.53
C TYR A 10 -4.79 0.28 6.42
N TYR A 11 -5.91 -0.38 6.77
CA TYR A 11 -6.71 -1.12 5.79
C TYR A 11 -7.28 -0.21 4.70
N SER A 12 -7.78 0.96 5.06
CA SER A 12 -8.34 1.93 4.10
C SER A 12 -7.27 2.44 3.11
N VAL A 13 -6.04 2.68 3.58
CA VAL A 13 -4.91 3.05 2.71
C VAL A 13 -4.44 1.87 1.87
N ALA A 14 -4.35 0.66 2.43
CA ALA A 14 -3.96 -0.55 1.73
C ALA A 14 -4.96 -0.94 0.63
N GLU A 15 -6.26 -0.80 0.89
CA GLU A 15 -7.30 -0.98 -0.12
C GLU A 15 -7.18 0.02 -1.27
N SER A 16 -6.91 1.29 -0.94
CA SER A 16 -6.71 2.33 -1.94
C SER A 16 -5.45 2.06 -2.77
N ALA A 17 -4.38 1.54 -2.15
CA ALA A 17 -3.17 1.10 -2.84
C ALA A 17 -3.47 -0.07 -3.78
N ALA A 18 -4.19 -1.09 -3.31
CA ALA A 18 -4.57 -2.25 -4.11
C ALA A 18 -5.49 -1.87 -5.30
N ARG A 19 -6.39 -0.91 -5.12
CA ARG A 19 -7.19 -0.34 -6.22
C ARG A 19 -6.29 0.34 -7.25
N ALA A 20 -5.31 1.14 -6.82
CA ALA A 20 -4.36 1.78 -7.72
C ALA A 20 -3.54 0.74 -8.52
N GLU A 21 -3.12 -0.37 -7.90
CA GLU A 21 -2.45 -1.47 -8.60
C GLU A 21 -3.33 -2.09 -9.69
N ARG A 22 -4.63 -2.26 -9.42
CA ARG A 22 -5.59 -2.82 -10.40
C ARG A 22 -5.85 -1.91 -11.59
N VAL A 23 -5.72 -0.60 -11.40
CA VAL A 23 -5.90 0.41 -12.46
C VAL A 23 -4.59 0.64 -13.24
N GLY A 24 -3.49 -0.03 -12.87
CA GLY A 24 -2.18 0.18 -13.48
C GLY A 24 -1.45 1.44 -12.98
N GLN A 25 -1.98 2.11 -11.95
CA GLN A 25 -1.35 3.28 -11.33
C GLN A 25 -0.30 2.86 -10.30
N TYR A 26 0.72 2.12 -10.74
CA TYR A 26 1.74 1.54 -9.86
C TYR A 26 2.55 2.60 -9.09
N GLU A 27 2.75 3.79 -9.66
CA GLU A 27 3.43 4.89 -8.98
C GLU A 27 2.64 5.38 -7.76
N GLN A 28 1.32 5.57 -7.94
CA GLN A 28 0.42 5.97 -6.88
C GLN A 28 0.25 4.85 -5.84
N ALA A 29 0.18 3.60 -6.29
CA ALA A 29 0.14 2.44 -5.43
C ALA A 29 1.38 2.34 -4.53
N SER A 30 2.59 2.51 -5.09
CA SER A 30 3.85 2.50 -4.35
C SER A 30 3.85 3.56 -3.22
N LYS A 31 3.40 4.79 -3.53
CA LYS A 31 3.27 5.86 -2.53
C LYS A 31 2.27 5.51 -1.42
N LEU A 32 1.12 4.93 -1.77
CA LEU A 32 0.09 4.53 -0.82
C LEU A 32 0.54 3.36 0.07
N TRP A 33 1.22 2.35 -0.50
CA TRP A 33 1.81 1.26 0.26
C TRP A 33 2.85 1.76 1.26
N ARG A 34 3.73 2.70 0.88
CA ARG A 34 4.67 3.34 1.81
C ARG A 34 3.98 4.10 2.94
N LYS A 35 2.81 4.70 2.66
CA LYS A 35 1.98 5.34 3.68
C LYS A 35 1.32 4.32 4.60
N ALA A 36 0.90 3.17 4.06
CA ALA A 36 0.36 2.06 4.86
C ALA A 36 1.41 1.48 5.82
N ILE A 37 2.67 1.35 5.40
CA ILE A 37 3.79 0.92 6.29
C ILE A 37 3.86 1.80 7.54
N LYS A 38 3.80 3.13 7.38
CA LYS A 38 3.86 4.08 8.50
C LYS A 38 2.65 4.00 9.44
N LEU A 39 1.52 3.49 8.95
CA LEU A 39 0.28 3.34 9.71
C LEU A 39 0.15 1.95 10.35
N ALA A 40 0.90 0.97 9.86
CA ALA A 40 0.89 -0.39 10.35
C ALA A 40 1.45 -0.47 11.78
N ARG A 41 0.69 -1.07 12.69
CA ARG A 41 1.15 -1.37 14.05
C ARG A 41 1.82 -2.73 14.17
N LYS A 42 1.45 -3.66 13.29
CA LYS A 42 2.02 -5.01 13.23
C LYS A 42 3.12 -5.02 12.19
N GLU A 43 4.27 -5.58 12.54
CA GLU A 43 5.38 -5.77 11.60
C GLU A 43 4.96 -6.57 10.37
N ILE A 44 4.06 -7.55 10.53
CA ILE A 44 3.52 -8.34 9.41
C ILE A 44 2.84 -7.45 8.37
N ASN A 45 2.06 -6.46 8.82
CA ASN A 45 1.35 -5.53 7.93
C ASN A 45 2.32 -4.53 7.27
N ALA A 46 3.33 -4.10 8.01
CA ALA A 46 4.40 -3.24 7.50
C ALA A 46 5.24 -3.96 6.44
N CYS A 47 5.67 -5.19 6.73
CA CYS A 47 6.40 -6.06 5.81
C CYS A 47 5.58 -6.34 4.55
N TRP A 48 4.28 -6.65 4.71
CA TRP A 48 3.43 -6.87 3.55
C TRP A 48 3.32 -5.63 2.65
N SER A 49 3.10 -4.47 3.26
CA SER A 49 3.05 -3.20 2.53
C SER A 49 4.38 -2.82 1.88
N ALA A 50 5.51 -3.13 2.53
CA ALA A 50 6.84 -2.91 1.97
C ALA A 50 7.05 -3.76 0.70
N HIS A 51 6.75 -5.06 0.79
CA HIS A 51 6.85 -5.96 -0.35
C HIS A 51 6.01 -5.50 -1.54
N ARG A 52 4.79 -5.00 -1.29
CA ARG A 52 3.92 -4.47 -2.35
C ARG A 52 4.44 -3.17 -2.95
N ALA A 53 4.99 -2.28 -2.14
CA ALA A 53 5.63 -1.07 -2.65
C ALA A 53 6.82 -1.42 -3.56
N GLU A 54 7.64 -2.40 -3.18
CA GLU A 54 8.75 -2.87 -4.00
C GLU A 54 8.28 -3.52 -5.30
N LEU A 55 7.23 -4.34 -5.26
CA LEU A 55 6.63 -4.93 -6.46
C LEU A 55 6.11 -3.85 -7.41
N CYS A 56 5.38 -2.85 -6.90
CA CYS A 56 4.94 -1.70 -7.70
C CYS A 56 6.13 -0.97 -8.35
N ASN A 57 7.21 -0.72 -7.60
CA ASN A 57 8.41 -0.08 -8.15
C ASN A 57 9.11 -0.96 -9.19
N SER A 58 9.12 -2.28 -8.99
CA SER A 58 9.66 -3.24 -9.96
C SER A 58 8.87 -3.22 -11.26
N ILE A 59 7.54 -3.16 -11.20
CA ILE A 59 6.65 -3.04 -12.36
C ILE A 59 6.93 -1.74 -13.14
N ILE A 60 7.03 -0.61 -12.43
CA ILE A 60 7.40 0.69 -13.03
C ILE A 60 8.77 0.60 -13.71
N ARG A 61 9.76 0.02 -13.02
CA ARG A 61 11.14 -0.08 -13.50
C ARG A 61 11.28 -1.00 -14.70
N ASN A 62 10.57 -2.11 -14.70
CA ASN A 62 10.64 -3.10 -15.77
C ASN A 62 9.71 -2.76 -16.94
N GLY A 63 8.87 -1.73 -16.83
CA GLY A 63 7.97 -1.30 -17.91
C GLY A 63 6.89 -2.33 -18.24
N TRP A 64 6.37 -3.05 -17.23
CA TRP A 64 5.24 -3.97 -17.43
C TRP A 64 3.97 -3.12 -17.44
N SER A 65 3.71 -2.42 -18.56
CA SER A 65 2.47 -1.72 -18.88
C SER A 65 1.90 -2.24 -20.19
#